data_AF-A0A352SF31-F1
#
_entry.id   AF-A0A352SF31-F1
#
_cell.length_a   1.000
_cell.length_b   1.000
_cell.length_c   1.000
_cell.angle_alpha   90.00
_cell.angle_beta   90.00
_cell.angle_gamma   90.00
#
_symmetry.space_group_name_H-M   'P 1'
#
loop_
_entity.id
_entity.type
_entity.pdbx_description
1 polymer ?
#
loop_
_entity_poly.entity_id
_entity_poly.type
_entity_poly.pdbx_seq_one_letter_code
_entity_poly.pdbx_strand_id
1 'polypeptide(L)'
;NEDACFGHIIKSVKECREGDDEIMKYYSSHEFFEEGKKEGLEEGREEGIEQGEKRTQNSIIKKMLSMGQPLEFISECTDKPVEYIREIATEEPMLVREENTYGRYNKKKSVE
;
A
#
# COMPACT_ATOMS: atom_id res chain seq x y z
N ASN A 1 -13.10 44.43 -50.91
CA ASN A 1 -13.54 44.53 -49.49
C ASN A 1 -13.03 43.30 -48.74
N GLU A 2 -11.73 43.00 -48.91
CA GLU A 2 -11.07 41.78 -48.44
C GLU A 2 -10.46 41.99 -47.04
N ASP A 3 -10.04 43.23 -46.74
CA ASP A 3 -9.53 43.66 -45.43
C ASP A 3 -10.56 43.48 -44.30
N ALA A 4 -11.85 43.70 -44.59
CA ALA A 4 -12.92 43.48 -43.63
C ALA A 4 -13.09 41.98 -43.31
N CYS A 5 -12.94 41.09 -44.29
CA CYS A 5 -13.09 39.65 -44.09
C CYS A 5 -11.92 39.09 -43.26
N PHE A 6 -10.70 39.55 -43.55
CA PHE A 6 -9.51 39.18 -42.77
C PHE A 6 -9.57 39.69 -41.32
N GLY A 7 -10.06 40.92 -41.12
CA GLY A 7 -10.27 41.48 -39.78
C GLY A 7 -11.23 40.67 -38.90
N HIS A 8 -12.31 40.13 -39.47
CA HIS A 8 -13.24 39.24 -38.74
C HIS A 8 -12.57 37.93 -38.35
N ILE A 9 -11.78 37.33 -39.24
CA ILE A 9 -11.05 36.08 -38.97
C ILE A 9 -10.07 36.28 -37.80
N ILE A 10 -9.28 37.35 -37.83
CA ILE A 10 -8.32 37.64 -36.75
C ILE A 10 -9.01 37.90 -35.43
N LYS A 11 -10.15 38.62 -35.43
CA LYS A 11 -10.93 38.87 -34.22
C LYS A 11 -11.47 37.58 -33.63
N SER A 12 -12.08 36.71 -34.44
CA SER A 12 -12.60 35.42 -33.98
C SER A 12 -11.50 34.49 -33.47
N VAL A 13 -10.33 34.43 -34.14
CA VAL A 13 -9.20 33.62 -33.66
C VAL A 13 -8.67 34.14 -32.32
N LYS A 14 -8.64 35.46 -32.12
CA LYS A 14 -8.21 36.07 -30.86
C LYS A 14 -9.20 35.79 -29.73
N GLU A 15 -10.50 35.91 -29.99
CA GLU A 15 -11.57 35.59 -29.03
C GLU A 15 -11.56 34.10 -28.64
N CYS A 16 -11.34 33.18 -29.59
CA CYS A 16 -11.18 31.75 -29.29
C CYS A 16 -9.98 31.49 -28.36
N ARG A 17 -8.84 32.12 -28.65
CA ARG A 17 -7.63 31.96 -27.84
C ARG A 17 -7.80 32.52 -26.42
N GLU A 18 -8.42 33.70 -26.30
CA GLU A 18 -8.70 34.31 -25.00
C GLU A 18 -9.70 33.48 -24.18
N GLY A 19 -10.69 32.88 -24.84
CA GLY A 19 -11.60 31.91 -24.22
C GLY A 19 -10.91 30.63 -23.74
N ASP A 20 -9.97 30.09 -24.52
CA ASP A 20 -9.19 28.90 -24.15
C ASP A 20 -8.27 29.17 -22.94
N ASP A 21 -7.63 30.34 -22.88
CA ASP A 21 -6.78 30.76 -21.76
C ASP A 21 -7.60 30.96 -20.46
N GLU A 22 -8.84 31.46 -20.57
CA GLU A 22 -9.75 31.64 -19.44
C GLU A 22 -10.31 30.31 -18.92
N ILE A 23 -10.63 29.37 -19.81
CA ILE A 23 -11.00 27.99 -19.46
C ILE A 23 -9.85 27.29 -18.73
N MET A 24 -8.61 27.42 -19.21
CA MET A 24 -7.45 26.84 -18.53
C MET A 24 -7.21 27.45 -17.15
N LYS A 25 -7.44 28.75 -16.98
CA LYS A 25 -7.38 29.41 -15.67
C LYS A 25 -8.47 28.90 -14.72
N TYR A 26 -9.68 28.64 -15.22
CA TYR A 26 -10.79 28.10 -14.44
C TYR A 26 -10.49 26.69 -13.89
N TYR A 27 -9.96 25.78 -14.73
CA TYR A 27 -9.56 24.43 -14.31
C TYR A 27 -8.24 24.39 -13.51
N SER A 28 -7.38 25.40 -13.65
CA SER A 28 -6.16 25.57 -12.85
C SER A 28 -6.40 26.24 -11.50
N SER A 29 -7.65 26.55 -11.13
CA SER A 29 -8.03 27.04 -9.80
C SER A 29 -7.52 26.05 -8.75
N HIS A 30 -6.49 26.50 -8.02
CA HIS A 30 -5.42 25.69 -7.44
C HIS A 30 -5.83 24.68 -6.38
N GLU A 31 -7.00 24.82 -5.75
CA GLU A 31 -7.35 24.06 -4.55
C GLU A 31 -7.60 22.59 -4.85
N PHE A 32 -8.38 22.26 -5.89
CA PHE A 32 -8.69 20.86 -6.23
C PHE A 32 -7.47 20.05 -6.66
N PHE A 33 -6.50 20.67 -7.32
CA PHE A 33 -5.31 19.98 -7.82
C PHE A 33 -4.25 19.80 -6.73
N GLU A 34 -4.10 20.80 -5.86
CA GLU A 34 -3.23 20.72 -4.67
C GLU A 34 -3.77 19.68 -3.68
N GLU A 35 -5.09 19.70 -3.43
CA GLU A 35 -5.77 18.76 -2.51
C GLU A 35 -5.68 17.33 -3.04
N GLY A 36 -6.07 17.07 -4.30
CA GLY A 36 -5.96 15.73 -4.89
C GLY A 36 -4.53 15.19 -4.98
N LYS A 37 -3.53 16.07 -5.20
CA LYS A 37 -2.11 15.68 -5.17
C LYS A 37 -1.65 15.34 -3.76
N LYS A 38 -2.09 16.09 -2.75
CA LYS A 38 -1.76 15.86 -1.35
C LYS A 38 -2.40 14.58 -0.83
N GLU A 39 -3.70 14.39 -1.10
CA GLU A 39 -4.45 13.19 -0.76
C GLU A 39 -3.82 11.95 -1.40
N GLY A 40 -3.55 11.96 -2.71
CA GLY A 40 -2.94 10.81 -3.39
C GLY A 40 -1.53 10.48 -2.90
N LEU A 41 -0.75 11.48 -2.46
CA LEU A 41 0.57 11.25 -1.85
C LEU A 41 0.44 10.65 -0.45
N GLU A 42 -0.52 11.12 0.34
CA GLU A 42 -0.79 10.65 1.70
C GLU A 42 -1.30 9.21 1.68
N GLU A 43 -2.31 8.91 0.86
CA GLU A 43 -2.85 7.56 0.65
C GLU A 43 -1.74 6.60 0.19
N GLY A 44 -0.99 6.96 -0.85
CA GLY A 44 0.10 6.11 -1.37
C GLY A 44 1.21 5.85 -0.34
N ARG A 45 1.48 6.82 0.55
CA ARG A 45 2.46 6.65 1.64
C ARG A 45 1.92 5.70 2.70
N GLU A 46 0.67 5.85 3.12
CA GLU A 46 0.05 4.98 4.13
C GLU A 46 -0.06 3.54 3.64
N GLU A 47 -0.57 3.33 2.42
CA GLU A 47 -0.63 2.01 1.80
C GLU A 47 0.76 1.36 1.69
N GLY A 48 1.78 2.15 1.32
CA GLY A 48 3.15 1.67 1.22
C GLY A 48 3.74 1.22 2.55
N ILE A 49 3.48 1.98 3.63
CA ILE A 49 3.92 1.64 4.98
C ILE A 49 3.21 0.37 5.46
N GLU A 50 1.89 0.30 5.34
CA GLU A 50 1.10 -0.85 5.79
C GLU A 50 1.50 -2.14 5.04
N GLN A 51 1.66 -2.06 3.71
CA GLN A 51 2.14 -3.19 2.92
C GLN A 51 3.55 -3.61 3.32
N GLY A 52 4.45 -2.66 3.61
CA GLY A 52 5.82 -2.92 4.05
C GLY A 52 5.87 -3.63 5.41
N GLU A 53 5.07 -3.16 6.37
CA GLU A 53 4.94 -3.77 7.69
C GLU A 53 4.36 -5.18 7.61
N LYS A 54 3.28 -5.36 6.85
CA LYS A 54 2.65 -6.67 6.62
C LYS A 54 3.63 -7.65 5.98
N ARG A 55 4.38 -7.24 4.96
CA ARG A 55 5.41 -8.07 4.31
C ARG A 55 6.50 -8.47 5.30
N THR A 56 6.96 -7.53 6.13
CA THR A 56 8.02 -7.78 7.11
C THR A 56 7.54 -8.74 8.20
N GLN A 57 6.35 -8.52 8.76
CA GLN A 57 5.75 -9.42 9.75
C GLN A 57 5.55 -10.83 9.19
N ASN A 58 5.03 -10.95 7.97
CA ASN A 58 4.83 -12.25 7.33
C ASN A 58 6.16 -12.97 7.08
N SER A 59 7.23 -12.23 6.72
CA SER A 59 8.56 -12.83 6.57
C SER A 59 9.10 -13.42 7.89
N ILE A 60 8.86 -12.74 9.02
CA ILE A 60 9.26 -13.19 10.35
C ILE A 60 8.46 -14.42 10.76
N ILE A 61 7.13 -14.40 10.58
CA ILE A 61 6.24 -15.54 10.83
C ILE A 61 6.70 -16.75 10.03
N LYS A 62 6.95 -16.57 8.72
CA LYS A 62 7.47 -17.63 7.84
C LYS A 62 8.78 -18.20 8.34
N LYS A 63 9.72 -17.34 8.75
CA LYS A 63 11.00 -17.78 9.31
C LYS A 63 10.80 -18.60 10.58
N MET A 64 9.95 -18.15 11.50
CA MET A 64 9.65 -18.88 12.74
C MET A 64 9.01 -20.25 12.46
N LEU A 65 8.05 -20.31 11.54
CA LEU A 65 7.44 -21.57 11.09
C LEU A 65 8.48 -22.52 10.48
N SER A 66 9.39 -22.01 9.63
CA SER A 66 10.48 -22.82 9.05
C SER A 66 11.48 -23.33 10.09
N MET A 67 11.57 -22.66 11.25
CA MET A 67 12.35 -23.08 12.41
C MET A 67 11.56 -24.02 13.35
N GLY A 68 10.35 -24.44 12.96
CA GLY A 68 9.51 -25.35 13.72
C GLY A 68 8.97 -24.76 15.03
N GLN A 69 8.87 -23.43 15.11
CA GLN A 69 8.31 -22.77 16.29
C GLN A 69 6.80 -23.07 16.42
N PRO A 70 6.28 -23.29 17.64
CA PRO A 70 4.86 -23.56 17.85
C PRO A 70 4.00 -22.32 17.54
N LEU A 71 2.79 -22.54 17.03
CA LEU A 71 1.89 -21.47 16.58
C LEU A 71 1.56 -20.49 17.70
N GLU A 72 1.38 -20.99 18.91
CA GLU A 72 1.09 -20.19 20.12
C GLU A 72 2.24 -19.23 20.45
N PHE A 73 3.48 -19.68 20.28
CA PHE A 73 4.66 -18.85 20.51
C PHE A 73 4.84 -17.79 19.42
N ILE A 74 4.58 -18.15 18.16
CA ILE A 74 4.61 -17.19 17.06
C ILE A 74 3.52 -16.12 17.25
N SER A 75 2.33 -16.53 17.71
CA SER A 75 1.23 -15.64 18.04
C SER A 75 1.63 -14.62 19.10
N GLU A 76 2.26 -15.08 20.18
CA GLU A 76 2.78 -14.23 21.26
C GLU A 76 3.91 -13.28 20.78
N CYS A 77 4.77 -13.71 19.84
CA CYS A 77 5.88 -12.88 19.36
C CYS A 77 5.48 -11.84 18.30
N THR A 78 4.36 -12.06 17.61
CA THR A 78 3.96 -11.25 16.43
C THR A 78 2.63 -10.53 16.62
N ASP A 79 1.98 -10.73 17.78
CA ASP A 79 0.65 -10.21 18.12
C ASP A 79 -0.40 -10.52 17.05
N LYS A 80 -0.25 -11.67 16.38
CA LYS A 80 -1.19 -12.17 15.37
C LYS A 80 -1.98 -13.35 15.91
N PRO A 81 -3.26 -13.49 15.53
CA PRO A 81 -4.04 -14.65 15.92
C PRO A 81 -3.47 -15.93 15.28
N VAL A 82 -3.65 -17.06 15.97
CA VAL A 82 -3.16 -18.36 15.51
C VAL A 82 -3.78 -18.75 14.17
N GLU A 83 -5.03 -18.36 13.93
CA GLU A 83 -5.73 -18.54 12.65
C GLU A 83 -4.96 -17.89 11.49
N TYR A 84 -4.50 -16.65 11.67
CA TYR A 84 -3.72 -15.92 10.67
C TYR A 84 -2.38 -16.59 10.36
N ILE A 85 -1.71 -17.09 11.40
CA ILE A 85 -0.43 -17.81 11.23
C ILE A 85 -0.65 -19.14 10.49
N ARG A 86 -1.79 -19.80 10.74
CA ARG A 86 -2.19 -21.03 10.02
C ARG A 86 -2.43 -20.76 8.55
N GLU A 87 -3.09 -19.66 8.20
CA GLU A 87 -3.30 -19.24 6.80
C GLU A 87 -1.95 -19.08 6.07
N ILE A 88 -0.99 -18.39 6.70
CA ILE A 88 0.38 -18.22 6.15
C ILE A 88 1.08 -19.56 5.93
N ALA A 89 0.87 -20.53 6.82
CA ALA A 89 1.45 -21.87 6.68
C ALA A 89 0.79 -22.69 5.55
N THR A 90 -0.48 -22.42 5.21
CA THR A 90 -1.23 -23.13 4.17
C THR A 90 -1.05 -22.56 2.76
N GLU A 91 -0.83 -21.25 2.62
CA GLU A 91 -0.70 -20.58 1.31
C GLU A 91 0.54 -21.02 0.53
N GLU A 92 1.62 -21.39 1.22
CA GLU A 92 2.84 -21.92 0.61
C GLU A 92 3.33 -23.10 1.45
N PRO A 93 3.14 -24.35 1.01
CA PRO A 93 3.61 -25.51 1.76
C PRO A 93 5.13 -25.41 1.89
N MET A 94 5.60 -24.98 3.05
CA MET A 94 7.01 -24.95 3.38
C MET A 94 7.50 -26.39 3.28
N LEU A 95 8.52 -26.64 2.45
CA LEU A 95 9.23 -27.92 2.44
C LEU A 95 9.90 -28.09 3.81
N VAL A 96 9.16 -28.67 4.75
CA VAL A 96 9.61 -28.98 6.10
C VAL A 96 10.75 -29.99 5.96
N ARG A 97 11.97 -29.61 6.34
CA ARG A 97 12.99 -30.60 6.69
C ARG A 97 12.55 -31.21 8.02
N GLU A 98 12.21 -32.49 7.99
CA GLU A 98 11.94 -33.28 9.19
C GLU A 98 13.18 -33.26 10.09
N GLU A 99 13.04 -32.79 11.32
CA GLU A 99 13.15 -33.61 12.54
C GLU A 99 13.24 -32.70 13.80
N ASN A 100 12.19 -32.79 14.62
CA ASN A 100 12.24 -32.97 16.09
C ASN A 100 13.16 -32.07 16.93
N THR A 101 12.61 -31.14 17.74
CA THR A 101 13.04 -30.91 19.16
C THR A 101 12.07 -30.08 20.07
N TYR A 102 10.77 -29.92 19.80
CA TYR A 102 9.87 -29.13 20.69
C TYR A 102 9.31 -29.87 21.92
N GLY A 103 9.99 -30.94 22.38
CA GLY A 103 9.62 -31.67 23.58
C GLY A 103 10.12 -31.08 24.92
N ARG A 104 10.69 -29.85 24.95
CA ARG A 104 11.46 -29.38 26.13
C ARG A 104 10.84 -28.26 26.97
N TYR A 105 9.81 -27.55 26.50
CA TYR A 105 9.31 -26.35 27.22
C TYR A 105 8.19 -26.59 28.25
N ASN A 106 7.56 -27.78 28.26
CA ASN A 106 6.50 -28.11 29.22
C ASN A 106 6.97 -28.77 30.52
N LYS A 107 8.28 -28.93 30.76
CA LYS A 107 8.81 -29.56 31.98
C LYS A 107 9.31 -28.59 33.06
N LYS A 108 9.17 -27.26 32.85
CA LYS A 108 9.61 -26.23 33.81
C LYS A 108 8.48 -25.55 34.61
N LYS A 109 7.20 -25.84 34.33
CA LYS A 109 6.05 -25.28 35.06
C LYS A 109 5.48 -26.20 36.16
N SER A 110 6.04 -27.38 36.38
CA SER A 110 5.56 -28.36 37.37
C SER A 110 6.53 -28.63 38.52
N VAL A 111 7.55 -27.77 38.70
CA VAL A 111 8.48 -27.83 39.82
C VAL A 111 8.69 -26.43 40.38
N GLU A 112 7.64 -25.87 40.97
CA GLU A 112 7.70 -24.89 42.07
C GLU A 112 6.62 -25.27 43.08
#